data_AF-A0A4P6KSL8-F1
#
_entry.id   AF-A0A4P6KSL8-F1
#
_cell.length_a   1.000
_cell.length_b   1.000
_cell.length_c   1.000
_cell.angle_alpha   90.00
_cell.angle_beta   90.00
_cell.angle_gamma   90.00
#
_symmetry.space_group_name_H-M   'P 1'
#
loop_
_entity.id
_entity.type
_entity.pdbx_description
1 polymer ?
#
loop_
_entity_poly.entity_id
_entity_poly.type
_entity_poly.pdbx_seq_one_letter_code
_entity_poly.pdbx_strand_id
1 'polypeptide(L)'
;MMKKSPRADVLTRQHIEVALVFQKMVGSEEALHYLKKHGVPIETARRVLFSPTDRRGPKVAANGPVTYTSVPAQVLSSTLRQQS
;
A
#
# COMPACT_ATOMS: atom_id res chain seq x y z
N MET A 1 -24.75 5.94 21.58
CA MET A 1 -23.68 5.88 20.57
C MET A 1 -22.37 5.47 21.26
N MET A 2 -21.91 4.23 21.09
CA MET A 2 -20.60 3.78 21.59
C MET A 2 -19.49 4.35 20.69
N LYS A 3 -18.59 5.16 21.25
CA LYS A 3 -17.40 5.65 20.56
C LYS A 3 -16.44 4.48 20.34
N LYS A 4 -16.03 4.24 19.08
CA LYS A 4 -14.94 3.30 18.79
C LYS A 4 -13.66 3.82 19.44
N SER A 5 -12.85 2.92 19.99
CA SER A 5 -11.56 3.29 20.55
C SER A 5 -10.61 3.68 19.41
N PRO A 6 -9.76 4.71 19.58
CA PRO A 6 -8.83 5.15 18.54
C PRO A 6 -7.94 4.02 17.98
N ARG A 7 -7.65 3.00 18.79
CA ARG A 7 -6.89 1.81 18.38
C ARG A 7 -7.64 0.94 17.36
N ALA A 8 -8.95 0.79 17.51
CA ALA A 8 -9.77 0.02 16.58
C ALA A 8 -9.81 0.69 15.18
N ASP A 9 -9.79 2.03 15.15
CA ASP A 9 -9.74 2.78 13.90
C ASP A 9 -8.39 2.64 13.18
N VAL A 10 -7.28 2.58 13.93
CA VAL A 10 -5.93 2.35 13.37
C VAL A 10 -5.80 0.95 12.75
N LEU A 11 -6.24 -0.09 13.45
CA LEU A 11 -6.21 -1.47 12.92
C LEU A 11 -7.10 -1.63 11.70
N THR A 12 -8.30 -1.02 11.72
CA THR A 12 -9.21 -1.03 10.56
C THR A 12 -8.53 -0.39 9.35
N ARG A 13 -7.84 0.73 9.54
CA ARG A 13 -7.09 1.39 8.46
C ARG A 13 -6.00 0.50 7.88
N GLN A 14 -5.23 -0.18 8.72
CA GLN A 14 -4.16 -1.09 8.27
C GLN A 14 -4.73 -2.23 7.42
N HIS A 15 -5.83 -2.85 7.84
CA HIS A 15 -6.48 -3.92 7.08
C HIS A 15 -7.03 -3.41 5.74
N ILE A 16 -7.55 -2.18 5.68
CA ILE A 16 -7.98 -1.56 4.42
C ILE A 16 -6.79 -1.36 3.48
N GLU A 17 -5.65 -0.86 3.97
CA GLU A 17 -4.45 -0.67 3.14
C GLU A 17 -3.94 -2.00 2.56
N VAL A 18 -3.93 -3.09 3.36
CA VAL A 18 -3.58 -4.44 2.88
C VAL A 18 -4.58 -4.95 1.85
N ALA A 19 -5.88 -4.78 2.09
CA ALA A 19 -6.92 -5.25 1.18
C ALA A 19 -6.85 -4.57 -0.21
N LEU A 20 -6.47 -3.29 -0.27
CA LEU A 20 -6.27 -2.59 -1.54
C LEU A 20 -5.06 -3.12 -2.33
N VAL A 21 -4.02 -3.59 -1.64
CA VAL A 21 -2.90 -4.29 -2.29
C VAL A 21 -3.37 -5.65 -2.81
N PHE A 22 -4.11 -6.41 -2.00
CA PHE A 22 -4.67 -7.71 -2.40
C PHE A 22 -5.59 -7.56 -3.60
N GLN A 23 -6.44 -6.54 -3.63
CA GLN A 23 -7.32 -6.27 -4.76
C GLN A 23 -6.55 -6.15 -6.09
N LYS A 24 -5.40 -5.48 -6.07
CA LYS A 24 -4.55 -5.31 -7.25
C LYS A 24 -3.81 -6.59 -7.66
N MET A 25 -3.55 -7.49 -6.70
CA MET A 25 -2.75 -8.71 -6.92
C MET A 25 -3.60 -9.93 -7.27
N VAL A 26 -4.72 -10.13 -6.58
CA VAL A 26 -5.54 -11.35 -6.63
C VAL A 26 -7.02 -11.08 -6.92
N GLY A 27 -7.43 -9.81 -6.94
CA GLY A 27 -8.80 -9.41 -7.27
C GLY A 27 -9.66 -9.02 -6.06
N SER A 28 -10.79 -8.40 -6.35
CA SER A 28 -11.67 -7.78 -5.35
C SER A 28 -12.39 -8.78 -4.44
N GLU A 29 -12.65 -10.00 -4.91
CA GLU A 29 -13.31 -11.04 -4.08
C GLU A 29 -12.43 -11.50 -2.93
N GLU A 30 -11.16 -11.78 -3.22
CA GLU A 30 -10.17 -12.18 -2.19
C GLU A 30 -9.88 -11.03 -1.21
N ALA A 31 -9.80 -9.79 -1.71
CA ALA A 31 -9.67 -8.61 -0.85
C ALA A 31 -10.88 -8.44 0.08
N LEU A 32 -12.10 -8.73 -0.40
CA LEU A 32 -13.32 -8.67 0.39
C LEU A 32 -13.32 -9.77 1.46
N HIS A 33 -12.90 -10.98 1.10
CA HIS A 33 -12.76 -12.10 2.03
C HIS A 33 -11.78 -11.75 3.16
N TYR A 34 -10.64 -11.15 2.84
CA TYR A 34 -9.65 -10.69 3.81
C TYR A 34 -10.26 -9.70 4.82
N LEU A 35 -10.95 -8.67 4.35
CA LEU A 35 -11.57 -7.66 5.22
C LEU A 35 -12.64 -8.27 6.14
N LYS A 36 -13.46 -9.18 5.61
CA LYS A 36 -14.46 -9.91 6.40
C LYS A 36 -13.80 -10.75 7.50
N LYS A 37 -12.73 -11.47 7.19
CA LYS A 37 -11.97 -12.29 8.15
C LYS A 37 -11.38 -11.45 9.28
N HIS A 38 -10.99 -10.21 9.00
CA HIS A 38 -10.43 -9.27 9.98
C HIS A 38 -11.48 -8.38 10.68
N GLY A 39 -12.77 -8.71 10.55
CA GLY A 39 -13.85 -8.03 11.30
C GLY A 39 -14.20 -6.64 10.78
N VAL A 40 -13.77 -6.29 9.56
CA VAL A 40 -14.18 -5.03 8.93
C VAL A 40 -15.64 -5.16 8.46
N PRO A 41 -16.54 -4.22 8.82
CA PRO A 41 -17.93 -4.26 8.41
C PRO A 41 -18.10 -4.33 6.89
N ILE A 42 -19.03 -5.17 6.42
CA ILE A 42 -19.24 -5.42 4.98
C ILE A 42 -19.52 -4.13 4.20
N GLU A 43 -20.26 -3.19 4.79
CA GLU A 43 -20.54 -1.88 4.18
C GLU A 43 -19.26 -1.05 3.98
N THR A 44 -18.32 -1.13 4.93
CA THR A 44 -17.02 -0.46 4.81
C THR A 44 -16.16 -1.15 3.76
N ALA A 45 -16.10 -2.49 3.79
CA ALA A 45 -15.34 -3.28 2.84
C ALA A 45 -15.83 -3.05 1.39
N ARG A 46 -17.15 -3.03 1.18
CA ARG A 46 -17.71 -2.77 -0.15
C ARG A 46 -17.42 -1.36 -0.65
N ARG A 47 -17.49 -0.36 0.23
CA ARG A 47 -17.14 1.02 -0.11
C ARG A 47 -15.69 1.15 -0.53
N VAL A 48 -14.74 0.60 0.23
CA VAL A 48 -13.31 0.78 -0.08
C VAL A 48 -12.86 -0.01 -1.30
N LEU A 49 -13.44 -1.19 -1.56
CA LEU A 49 -13.04 -2.04 -2.68
C LEU A 49 -13.78 -1.71 -3.98
N PHE A 50 -15.05 -1.34 -3.94
CA PHE A 50 -15.88 -1.20 -5.14
C PHE A 50 -16.35 0.22 -5.42
N SER A 51 -16.18 1.17 -4.49
CA SER A 51 -16.43 2.58 -4.83
C SER A 51 -15.14 3.20 -5.35
N PRO A 52 -15.08 3.59 -6.64
CA PRO A 52 -13.98 4.37 -7.18
C PRO A 52 -14.14 5.81 -6.68
N THR A 53 -13.92 6.03 -5.39
CA THR A 53 -13.84 7.39 -4.85
C THR A 53 -12.38 7.81 -4.97
N ASP A 54 -12.04 8.27 -6.16
CA ASP A 54 -10.84 9.02 -6.51
C ASP A 54 -10.83 10.36 -5.76
N ARG A 55 -10.73 10.31 -4.42
CA ARG A 55 -10.55 11.51 -3.57
C ARG A 55 -9.09 11.74 -3.23
N ARG A 56 -8.20 10.97 -3.84
CA ARG A 56 -6.76 11.20 -3.82
C ARG A 56 -6.24 11.00 -5.23
N GLY A 57 -6.52 11.98 -6.09
CA GLY A 57 -5.58 12.31 -7.16
C GLY A 57 -4.17 12.37 -6.55
N PRO A 58 -3.14 12.00 -7.33
CA PRO A 58 -1.81 11.73 -6.81
C PRO A 58 -1.40 12.89 -5.91
N LYS A 59 -1.33 12.65 -4.60
CA LYS A 59 -0.54 13.50 -3.72
C LYS A 59 0.88 13.18 -4.18
N VAL A 60 1.34 13.92 -5.18
CA VAL A 60 2.73 14.01 -5.56
C VAL A 60 3.41 14.37 -4.26
N ALA A 61 3.93 13.36 -3.58
CA ALA A 61 4.85 13.59 -2.49
C ALA A 61 5.93 14.47 -3.12
N ALA A 62 6.26 15.57 -2.46
CA ALA A 62 7.33 16.46 -2.85
C ALA A 62 8.71 15.79 -2.66
N ASN A 63 8.85 14.53 -3.10
CA ASN A 63 10.03 13.73 -3.27
C ASN A 63 9.79 12.97 -4.58
N GLY A 64 10.49 13.40 -5.64
CA GLY A 64 10.22 13.06 -7.04
C GLY A 64 10.19 11.57 -7.40
N PRO A 65 9.99 11.24 -8.69
CA PRO A 65 9.90 9.85 -9.11
C PRO A 65 11.17 9.10 -8.72
N VAL A 66 11.01 8.00 -7.99
CA VAL A 66 12.09 7.03 -7.82
C VAL A 66 12.26 6.34 -9.17
N THR A 67 13.00 6.98 -10.06
CA THR A 67 13.53 6.31 -11.24
C THR A 67 14.47 5.22 -10.73
N TYR A 68 14.15 3.96 -11.03
CA TYR A 68 15.13 2.88 -11.04
C TYR A 68 16.10 3.16 -12.19
N THR A 69 16.91 4.20 -12.06
CA THR A 69 18.01 4.46 -12.97
C THR A 69 19.01 3.36 -12.74
N SER A 70 19.16 2.52 -13.75
CA SER A 70 20.29 1.61 -13.97
C SER A 70 21.53 2.15 -13.28
N VAL A 71 22.06 1.37 -12.32
CA VAL A 71 23.37 1.62 -11.74
C VAL A 71 24.36 1.81 -12.89
N PRO A 72 25.05 2.96 -13.00
CA PRO A 72 26.07 3.11 -14.03
C PRO A 72 27.17 2.08 -13.75
N ALA A 73 27.51 1.27 -14.76
CA ALA A 73 28.53 0.23 -14.71
C ALA A 73 29.95 0.72 -14.27
N GLN A 74 30.12 2.02 -14.06
CA GLN A 74 31.38 2.67 -13.70
C GLN A 74 31.75 2.52 -12.21
N VAL A 75 30.83 2.07 -11.34
CA VAL A 75 31.13 1.87 -9.90
C VAL A 75 31.93 0.57 -9.64
N LEU A 76 32.16 -0.26 -10.66
CA LEU A 76 32.93 -1.50 -10.51
C LEU A 76 34.44 -1.36 -10.77
N SER A 77 34.94 -0.19 -11.19
CA SER A 77 36.36 -0.04 -11.56
C SER A 77 37.27 0.57 -10.48
N SER A 78 36.72 1.08 -9.37
CA SER A 78 37.52 1.74 -8.32
C SER A 78 37.88 0.84 -7.12
N THR A 79 37.38 -0.40 -7.05
CA THR A 79 37.70 -1.32 -5.95
C THR A 79 38.90 -2.24 -6.24
N LEU A 80 39.41 -2.27 -7.48
CA LEU A 80 40.46 -3.22 -7.89
C LEU A 80 41.85 -2.60 -8.13
N ARG A 81 42.21 -1.51 -7.43
CA ARG A 81 43.57 -0.95 -7.49
C ARG A 81 44.06 -0.25 -6.22
N GLN A 82 43.64 -0.75 -5.05
CA GLN A 82 44.28 -0.42 -3.77
C GLN A 82 44.86 -1.64 -3.04
N GLN A 83 45.15 -2.72 -3.76
CA GLN A 83 45.97 -3.82 -3.25
C GLN A 83 46.88 -4.34 -4.36
N SER A 84 47.99 -3.63 -4.58
CA SER A 84 49.35 -4.14 -4.86
C SER A 84 50.20 -3.04 -5.49
#